data_AF-A0A1G0P520-F1
#
_entry.id   AF-A0A1G0P520-F1
#
_cell.length_a   1.000
_cell.length_b   1.000
_cell.length_c   1.000
_cell.angle_alpha   90.00
_cell.angle_beta   90.00
_cell.angle_gamma   90.00
#
_symmetry.space_group_name_H-M   'P 1'
#
loop_
_entity.id
_entity.type
_entity.pdbx_description
1 polymer ?
#
loop_
_entity_poly.entity_id
_entity_poly.type
_entity_poly.pdbx_seq_one_letter_code
_entity_poly.pdbx_strand_id
1 'polypeptide(L)'
;MKALKEFQKRFLVNPQKLKSPIKTINIFQDRHTIYFVSVGLMKQKMKSKIENNYSKCLLDKVFVSIVPNRNFSENDEILLDTYVWVSSEPEHYIHYPSSPVLRAHKTNKRYD
;
A
#
# COMPACT_ATOMS: atom_id res chain seq x y z
N MET A 1 7.03 -6.40 7.45
CA MET A 1 7.77 -5.10 7.52
C MET A 1 9.09 -5.07 6.74
N LYS A 2 9.85 -6.16 6.60
CA LYS A 2 11.13 -6.19 5.83
C LYS A 2 10.93 -6.01 4.31
N ALA A 3 9.89 -6.60 3.74
CA ALA A 3 9.59 -6.55 2.30
C ALA A 3 9.18 -5.15 1.80
N LEU A 4 8.42 -4.37 2.59
CA LEU A 4 8.05 -2.99 2.23
C LEU A 4 9.30 -2.08 2.13
N LYS A 5 10.25 -2.23 3.06
CA LYS A 5 11.54 -1.51 3.04
C LYS A 5 12.45 -1.94 1.89
N GLU A 6 12.39 -3.21 1.48
CA GLU A 6 13.13 -3.69 0.31
C GLU A 6 12.53 -3.18 -1.00
N PHE A 7 11.18 -3.12 -1.07
CA PHE A 7 10.45 -2.48 -2.14
C PHE A 7 10.81 -0.98 -2.26
N GLN A 8 10.93 -0.26 -1.13
CA GLN A 8 11.39 1.14 -1.07
C GLN A 8 12.72 1.34 -1.80
N LYS A 9 13.73 0.55 -1.43
CA LYS A 9 15.10 0.68 -1.93
C LYS A 9 15.19 0.42 -3.43
N ARG A 10 14.41 -0.53 -3.95
CA ARG A 10 14.42 -0.88 -5.37
C ARG A 10 13.71 0.16 -6.24
N PHE A 11 12.67 0.82 -5.71
CA PHE A 11 11.79 1.69 -6.50
C PHE A 11 12.16 3.18 -6.43
N LEU A 12 12.54 3.71 -5.25
CA LEU A 12 12.83 5.15 -5.07
C LEU A 12 14.24 5.57 -5.51
N VAL A 13 15.19 4.64 -5.56
CA VAL A 13 16.59 4.97 -5.94
C VAL A 13 16.78 5.01 -7.47
N ASN A 14 15.82 4.55 -8.27
CA ASN A 14 15.90 4.53 -9.74
C ASN A 14 14.55 4.90 -10.43
N PRO A 15 14.05 6.14 -10.27
CA PRO A 15 12.80 6.56 -10.92
C PRO A 15 12.89 6.59 -12.46
N GLN A 16 14.09 6.59 -13.05
CA GLN A 16 14.31 6.70 -14.50
C GLN A 16 14.02 5.42 -15.32
N LYS A 17 13.68 4.28 -14.68
CA LYS A 17 13.33 3.04 -15.41
C LYS A 17 11.84 2.86 -15.69
N LEU A 18 10.98 3.76 -15.24
CA LEU A 18 9.55 3.74 -15.58
C LEU A 18 9.30 4.56 -16.86
N LYS A 19 9.80 4.06 -17.99
CA LYS A 19 9.66 4.70 -19.32
C LYS A 19 8.33 4.40 -20.04
N SER A 20 7.37 3.76 -19.37
CA SER A 20 6.06 3.47 -19.96
C SER A 20 4.97 4.16 -19.16
N PRO A 21 3.94 4.72 -19.81
CA PRO A 21 2.81 5.32 -19.10
C PRO A 21 2.21 4.25 -18.17
N ILE A 22 2.30 4.48 -16.87
CA ILE A 22 1.94 3.53 -15.82
C ILE A 22 0.41 3.42 -15.77
N LYS A 23 -0.17 2.72 -16.74
CA LYS A 23 -1.53 2.15 -16.66
C LYS A 23 -1.54 0.82 -15.92
N THR A 24 -0.37 0.36 -15.44
CA THR A 24 -0.12 -0.99 -14.94
C THR A 24 0.22 -1.00 -13.47
N ILE A 25 -0.37 -1.97 -12.77
CA ILE A 25 -0.05 -2.34 -11.40
C ILE A 25 1.24 -3.14 -11.43
N ASN A 26 2.20 -2.78 -10.59
CA ASN A 26 3.40 -3.57 -10.39
C ASN A 26 3.12 -4.65 -9.34
N ILE A 27 3.42 -5.90 -9.67
CA ILE A 27 3.18 -7.04 -8.78
C ILE A 27 4.53 -7.51 -8.26
N PHE A 28 4.70 -7.50 -6.94
CA PHE A 28 5.85 -8.07 -6.26
C PHE A 28 5.38 -9.20 -5.38
N GLN A 29 6.21 -10.20 -5.19
CA GLN A 29 5.88 -11.33 -4.32
C GLN A 29 7.09 -11.64 -3.45
N ASP A 30 6.84 -11.88 -2.17
CA ASP A 30 7.77 -12.54 -1.27
C ASP A 30 7.26 -13.95 -0.90
N ARG A 31 7.87 -14.60 0.12
CA ARG A 31 7.51 -15.97 0.49
C ARG A 31 6.04 -16.15 0.89
N HIS A 32 5.37 -15.12 1.41
CA HIS A 32 4.02 -15.26 1.95
C HIS A 32 3.06 -14.17 1.46
N THR A 33 3.54 -13.14 0.79
CA THR A 33 2.75 -11.95 0.45
C THR A 33 2.96 -11.53 -0.99
N ILE A 34 1.86 -11.19 -1.66
CA ILE A 34 1.83 -10.52 -2.96
C ILE A 34 1.47 -9.05 -2.73
N TYR A 35 2.34 -8.17 -3.21
CA TYR A 35 2.18 -6.73 -3.20
C TYR A 35 1.68 -6.26 -4.57
N PHE A 36 0.54 -5.59 -4.58
CA PHE A 36 -0.04 -4.94 -5.75
C PHE A 36 0.16 -3.44 -5.63
N VAL A 37 1.09 -2.90 -6.41
CA VAL A 37 1.53 -1.50 -6.30
C VAL A 37 1.02 -0.68 -7.46
N SER A 38 0.25 0.36 -7.16
CA SER A 38 -0.23 1.36 -8.11
C SER A 38 0.46 2.70 -7.89
N VAL A 39 0.78 3.42 -8.97
CA VAL A 39 1.14 4.85 -8.88
C VAL A 39 -0.16 5.65 -8.97
N GLY A 40 -0.44 6.44 -7.94
CA GLY A 40 -1.74 7.04 -7.68
C GLY A 40 -2.61 6.20 -6.72
N LEU A 41 -3.77 6.76 -6.38
CA LEU A 41 -4.78 6.04 -5.60
C LEU A 41 -5.40 4.90 -6.42
N MET A 42 -5.37 3.72 -5.84
CA MET A 42 -5.94 2.51 -6.41
C MET A 42 -7.45 2.64 -6.45
N LYS A 43 -8.06 2.36 -7.61
CA LYS A 43 -9.52 2.42 -7.78
C LYS A 43 -10.19 1.11 -7.32
N GLN A 44 -11.38 1.19 -6.75
CA GLN A 44 -12.10 0.02 -6.22
C GLN A 44 -12.26 -1.08 -7.26
N LYS A 45 -12.64 -0.71 -8.50
CA LYS A 45 -12.77 -1.65 -9.63
C LYS A 45 -11.49 -2.46 -9.89
N MET A 46 -10.33 -1.83 -9.69
CA MET A 46 -9.03 -2.45 -9.89
C MET A 46 -8.69 -3.40 -8.74
N LYS A 47 -8.93 -2.99 -7.49
CA LYS A 47 -8.78 -3.83 -6.29
C LYS A 47 -9.65 -5.08 -6.39
N SER A 48 -10.95 -4.95 -6.67
CA SER A 48 -11.86 -6.09 -6.79
C SER A 48 -11.48 -7.05 -7.91
N LYS A 49 -10.97 -6.54 -9.05
CA LYS A 49 -10.47 -7.38 -10.13
C LYS A 49 -9.27 -8.23 -9.69
N ILE A 50 -8.33 -7.64 -8.95
CA ILE A 50 -7.20 -8.37 -8.39
C ILE A 50 -7.68 -9.41 -7.37
N GLU A 51 -8.55 -9.02 -6.44
CA GLU A 51 -9.06 -9.93 -5.40
C GLU A 51 -9.73 -11.17 -6.02
N ASN A 52 -10.51 -10.98 -7.08
CA ASN A 52 -11.12 -12.08 -7.83
C ASN A 52 -10.07 -12.95 -8.55
N ASN A 53 -9.12 -12.34 -9.25
CA ASN A 53 -8.07 -13.06 -9.98
C ASN A 53 -7.17 -13.89 -9.05
N TYR A 54 -6.92 -13.40 -7.84
CA TYR A 54 -6.08 -14.05 -6.85
C TYR A 54 -6.91 -14.71 -5.75
N SER A 55 -8.22 -14.91 -5.93
CA SER A 55 -9.14 -15.46 -4.92
C SER A 55 -8.69 -16.81 -4.36
N LYS A 56 -8.11 -17.67 -5.21
CA LYS A 56 -7.57 -19.00 -4.86
C LYS A 56 -6.13 -18.98 -4.37
N CYS A 57 -5.46 -17.83 -4.35
CA CYS A 57 -4.09 -17.71 -3.89
C CYS A 57 -4.06 -17.71 -2.36
N LEU A 58 -3.24 -18.60 -1.79
CA LEU A 58 -3.04 -18.73 -0.34
C LEU A 58 -2.10 -17.66 0.24
N LEU A 59 -1.47 -16.85 -0.61
CA LEU A 59 -0.59 -15.77 -0.19
C LEU A 59 -1.42 -14.55 0.25
N ASP A 60 -0.91 -13.85 1.26
CA ASP A 60 -1.46 -12.58 1.71
C ASP A 60 -1.41 -11.55 0.57
N LYS A 61 -2.43 -10.71 0.46
CA LYS A 61 -2.54 -9.69 -0.58
C LYS A 61 -2.43 -8.33 0.05
N VAL A 62 -1.41 -7.57 -0.35
CA VAL A 62 -1.18 -6.21 0.14
C VAL A 62 -1.31 -5.23 -1.02
N PHE A 63 -2.21 -4.27 -0.87
CA PHE A 63 -2.47 -3.24 -1.86
C PHE A 63 -1.74 -1.96 -1.47
N VAL A 64 -0.90 -1.43 -2.36
CA VAL A 64 -0.08 -0.25 -2.11
C VAL A 64 -0.34 0.81 -3.18
N SER A 65 -0.64 2.03 -2.76
CA SER A 65 -0.78 3.21 -3.61
C SER A 65 0.36 4.19 -3.35
N ILE A 66 1.14 4.51 -4.38
CA ILE A 66 2.24 5.48 -4.29
C ILE A 66 1.74 6.83 -4.81
N VAL A 67 1.69 7.85 -3.96
CA VAL A 67 1.24 9.20 -4.28
C VAL A 67 2.38 10.21 -4.08
N PRO A 68 2.43 11.32 -4.83
CA PRO A 68 3.52 12.28 -4.73
C PRO A 68 3.53 13.05 -3.41
N ASN A 69 2.35 13.34 -2.85
CA ASN A 69 2.14 14.09 -1.62
C ASN A 69 0.85 13.63 -0.92
N ARG A 70 0.55 14.22 0.24
CA ARG A 70 -0.66 13.93 1.05
C ARG A 70 -1.88 14.78 0.66
N ASN A 71 -1.83 15.53 -0.45
CA ASN A 71 -2.91 16.44 -0.83
C ASN A 71 -4.00 15.66 -1.59
N PHE A 72 -4.90 15.04 -0.84
CA PHE A 72 -6.08 14.37 -1.38
C PHE A 72 -7.23 15.38 -1.55
N SER A 73 -7.95 15.27 -2.66
CA SER A 73 -9.22 15.98 -2.89
C SER A 73 -10.36 15.26 -2.15
N GLU A 74 -11.47 15.96 -1.88
CA GLU A 74 -12.71 15.32 -1.40
C GLU A 74 -13.25 14.26 -2.38
N ASN A 75 -12.88 14.36 -3.66
CA ASN A 75 -13.24 13.39 -4.70
C ASN A 75 -12.29 12.18 -4.76
N ASP A 76 -11.21 12.18 -3.98
CA ASP A 76 -10.24 11.08 -3.97
C ASP A 76 -10.74 9.92 -3.12
N GLU A 77 -11.02 8.81 -3.79
CA GLU A 77 -11.41 7.55 -3.14
C GLU A 77 -10.17 6.85 -2.57
N ILE A 78 -10.02 6.86 -1.24
CA ILE A 78 -9.01 6.05 -0.53
C ILE A 78 -9.66 4.74 -0.11
N LEU A 79 -9.18 3.63 -0.65
CA LEU A 79 -9.73 2.31 -0.36
C LEU A 79 -9.26 1.79 0.99
N LEU A 80 -10.17 1.10 1.69
CA LEU A 80 -9.83 0.33 2.89
C LEU A 80 -8.97 -0.89 2.54
N ASP A 81 -8.25 -1.42 3.53
CA ASP A 81 -7.22 -2.45 3.43
C ASP A 81 -6.14 -2.13 2.39
N THR A 82 -5.76 -0.85 2.32
CA THR A 82 -4.67 -0.39 1.46
C THR A 82 -3.65 0.43 2.24
N TYR A 83 -2.43 0.41 1.71
CA TYR A 83 -1.31 1.21 2.19
C TYR A 83 -1.10 2.35 1.21
N VAL A 84 -1.09 3.58 1.70
CA VAL A 84 -0.74 4.75 0.92
C VAL A 84 0.67 5.17 1.28
N TRP A 85 1.53 5.21 0.27
CA TRP A 85 2.91 5.64 0.39
C TRP A 85 3.09 6.99 -0.27
N VAL A 86 3.61 7.95 0.48
CA VAL A 86 3.92 9.28 -0.03
C VAL A 86 5.38 9.30 -0.49
N SER A 87 5.63 9.53 -1.78
CA SER A 87 6.98 9.44 -2.33
C SER A 87 7.93 10.52 -1.80
N SER A 88 7.41 11.67 -1.36
CA SER A 88 8.20 12.71 -0.69
C SER A 88 8.65 12.32 0.73
N GLU A 89 8.01 11.30 1.31
CA GLU A 89 8.31 10.79 2.66
C GLU A 89 8.52 9.28 2.58
N PRO A 90 9.60 8.83 1.93
CA PRO A 90 9.76 7.44 1.55
C PRO A 90 9.81 6.49 2.75
N GLU A 91 10.13 6.97 3.96
CA GLU A 91 10.17 6.14 5.16
C GLU A 91 8.80 5.92 5.82
N HIS A 92 7.78 6.64 5.39
CA HIS A 92 6.45 6.63 6.01
C HIS A 92 5.38 6.08 5.07
N TYR A 93 4.42 5.36 5.63
CA TYR A 93 3.22 4.92 4.94
C TYR A 93 2.01 5.10 5.84
N ILE A 94 0.84 5.28 5.24
CA ILE A 94 -0.44 5.37 5.93
C ILE A 94 -1.21 4.10 5.63
N HIS A 95 -1.66 3.38 6.66
CA HIS A 95 -2.50 2.19 6.49
C HIS A 95 -3.95 2.55 6.77
N TYR A 96 -4.85 2.24 5.82
CA TYR A 96 -6.28 2.45 5.94
C TYR A 96 -6.98 1.10 6.18
N PRO A 97 -7.13 0.62 7.42
CA PRO A 97 -7.73 -0.68 7.70
C PRO A 97 -9.25 -0.69 7.48
N SER A 98 -9.83 -1.80 7.03
CA SER A 98 -11.30 -1.96 6.94
C SER A 98 -12.00 -2.23 8.27
N SER A 99 -11.23 -2.63 9.28
CA SER A 99 -11.71 -2.87 10.64
C SER A 99 -11.34 -1.68 11.55
N PRO A 100 -12.12 -1.37 12.61
CA PRO A 100 -11.72 -0.36 13.59
C PRO A 100 -10.47 -0.84 14.36
N VAL A 101 -9.28 -0.52 13.84
CA VAL A 101 -7.99 -0.67 14.55
C VAL A 101 -7.84 0.43 15.62
N LEU A 102 -8.93 0.85 16.24
CA LEU A 102 -8.94 1.50 17.55
C LEU A 102 -9.27 0.44 18.61
N ARG A 103 -8.48 -0.64 18.69
CA ARG A 103 -8.25 -1.25 20.00
C ARG A 103 -7.27 -0.34 20.71
N ALA A 104 -7.83 0.50 21.57
CA ALA A 104 -7.15 1.35 22.53
C ALA A 104 -5.76 0.84 22.90
N HIS A 105 -4.75 1.70 22.79
CA HIS A 105 -3.63 1.64 23.71
C HIS A 105 -4.23 1.79 25.12
N LYS A 106 -4.56 0.67 25.79
CA LYS A 106 -4.63 0.63 27.24
C LYS A 106 -3.21 0.83 27.71
N THR A 107 -2.82 2.09 27.94
CA THR A 107 -1.66 2.39 28.78
C THR A 107 -2.07 2.15 30.23
N ASN A 108 -2.31 0.89 30.59
CA ASN A 108 -2.23 0.45 31.98
C ASN A 108 -0.75 0.22 32.27
N LYS A 109 -0.05 1.28 32.66
CA LYS A 109 1.12 1.20 33.55
C LYS A 109 1.14 2.43 34.44
N ARG A 110 0.52 2.27 35.61
CA ARG A 110 0.98 2.89 36.84
C ARG A 110 2.16 2.03 37.32
N TYR A 111 3.34 2.61 37.48
CA TYR A 111 4.40 2.12 38.37
C TYR A 111 5.25 3.32 38.81
N ASP A 112 5.24 3.49 40.14
CA ASP A 112 5.82 4.49 41.06
C ASP A 112 5.73 5.98 40.74
#